data_AF-A0AAD4GMF1-F1
#
_entry.id   AF-A0AAD4GMF1-F1
#
_cell.length_a   1.000
_cell.length_b   1.000
_cell.length_c   1.000
_cell.angle_alpha   90.00
_cell.angle_beta   90.00
_cell.angle_gamma   90.00
#
_symmetry.space_group_name_H-M   'P 1'
#
loop_
_entity.id
_entity.type
_entity.pdbx_description
1 polymer ?
#
loop_
_entity_poly.entity_id
_entity_poly.type
_entity_poly.pdbx_seq_one_letter_code
_entity_poly.pdbx_strand_id
1 'polypeptide(L)'
;MDTQVRASTIIDHLSVVHRQLALAMKGHWLGPMPIEEFLQEFLPSLDKPLPTVSHNKLQRAAMEHSKALRCDSFIDAIKDWIPNLRAINTSQKGDQDSKPDVCLYDSSKDIPLDADFNRLELWIVFKRGSQHIAFQDPKEPSSTTIKSGAFIPETKAAQETCWLLLDYAGAIVSSAFQYHKHPEILAKVLWQFNHLSAKDWGHDTSVCPVVLQPDVAKSVRESLDIPDTEQLLDIIYLG
;
A
#
# COMPACT_ATOMS: atom_id res chain seq x y z
N MET A 1 27.42 7.57 23.78
CA MET A 1 27.73 8.14 22.47
C MET A 1 27.95 6.96 21.51
N ASP A 2 26.91 6.17 21.20
CA ASP A 2 27.12 4.88 20.48
C ASP A 2 25.90 4.25 19.78
N THR A 3 24.66 4.63 20.12
CA THR A 3 23.46 4.08 19.45
C THR A 3 23.16 4.82 18.14
N GLN A 4 23.41 6.12 18.10
CA GLN A 4 23.09 7.01 16.97
C GLN A 4 24.04 6.80 15.79
N VAL A 5 25.30 6.43 16.05
CA VAL A 5 26.30 6.12 15.03
C VAL A 5 26.00 4.77 14.37
N ARG A 6 25.61 3.74 15.15
CA ARG A 6 25.21 2.43 14.61
C ARG A 6 23.95 2.50 13.75
N ALA A 7 22.95 3.28 14.16
CA ALA A 7 21.74 3.50 13.35
C ALA A 7 22.08 4.18 12.01
N SER A 8 22.94 5.22 12.03
CA SER A 8 23.41 5.89 10.80
C SER A 8 24.11 4.93 9.84
N THR A 9 25.01 4.08 10.33
CA THR A 9 25.76 3.14 9.48
C THR A 9 24.85 2.05 8.87
N ILE A 10 23.84 1.60 9.61
CA ILE A 10 22.85 0.62 9.11
C ILE A 10 21.92 1.26 8.07
N ILE A 11 21.47 2.50 8.31
CA ILE A 11 20.64 3.28 7.37
C ILE A 11 21.41 3.54 6.06
N ASP A 12 22.68 3.92 6.15
CA ASP A 12 23.53 4.11 4.98
C ASP A 12 23.69 2.79 4.21
N HIS A 13 23.86 1.67 4.90
CA HIS A 13 24.00 0.36 4.26
C HIS A 13 22.70 -0.11 3.60
N LEU A 14 21.55 0.04 4.26
CA LEU A 14 20.23 -0.28 3.68
C LEU A 14 19.90 0.62 2.48
N SER A 15 20.25 1.91 2.53
CA SER A 15 20.09 2.81 1.39
C SER A 15 20.96 2.40 0.18
N VAL A 16 22.16 1.89 0.44
CA VAL A 16 23.07 1.37 -0.57
C VAL A 16 22.55 0.05 -1.14
N VAL A 17 22.06 -0.86 -0.30
CA VAL A 17 21.47 -2.14 -0.72
C VAL A 17 20.21 -1.91 -1.55
N HIS A 18 19.29 -1.03 -1.12
CA HIS A 18 18.11 -0.68 -1.91
C HIS A 18 18.48 -0.03 -3.24
N ARG A 19 19.51 0.83 -3.26
CA ARG A 19 20.00 1.44 -4.50
C ARG A 19 20.65 0.40 -5.41
N GLN A 20 21.42 -0.53 -4.87
CA GLN A 20 22.03 -1.63 -5.62
C GLN A 20 20.99 -2.59 -6.17
N LEU A 21 19.96 -2.92 -5.38
CA LEU A 21 18.84 -3.74 -5.82
C LEU A 21 18.04 -3.02 -6.93
N ALA A 22 17.72 -1.75 -6.74
CA ALA A 22 17.05 -0.95 -7.78
C ALA A 22 17.87 -0.85 -9.08
N LEU A 23 19.20 -0.72 -8.98
CA LEU A 23 20.09 -0.73 -10.14
C LEU A 23 20.20 -2.12 -10.78
N ALA A 24 20.31 -3.18 -9.98
CA ALA A 24 20.40 -4.55 -10.44
C ALA A 24 19.10 -5.02 -11.11
N MET A 25 17.96 -4.49 -10.69
CA MET A 25 16.67 -4.78 -11.29
C MET A 25 16.30 -3.81 -12.42
N LYS A 26 17.12 -2.77 -12.67
CA LYS A 26 16.89 -1.80 -13.74
C LYS A 26 16.96 -2.48 -15.10
N GLY A 27 15.85 -2.45 -15.85
CA GLY A 27 15.74 -3.12 -17.15
C GLY A 27 15.39 -4.61 -17.08
N HIS A 28 15.23 -5.17 -15.88
CA HIS A 28 14.78 -6.56 -15.67
C HIS A 28 13.29 -6.66 -15.32
N TRP A 29 12.63 -5.53 -15.05
CA TRP A 29 11.18 -5.49 -14.88
C TRP A 29 10.50 -5.27 -16.23
N LEU A 30 9.65 -6.22 -16.63
CA LEU A 30 8.61 -5.97 -17.64
C LEU A 30 7.48 -5.23 -16.92
N GLY A 31 7.44 -3.93 -17.11
CA GLY A 31 6.48 -3.07 -16.43
C GLY A 31 6.62 -1.59 -16.83
N PRO A 32 5.61 -0.78 -16.50
CA PRO A 32 4.48 -1.17 -15.68
C PRO A 32 3.31 -1.72 -16.51
N MET A 33 2.56 -2.66 -15.95
CA MET A 33 1.30 -3.10 -16.55
C MET A 33 0.29 -1.93 -16.52
N PRO A 34 -0.43 -1.64 -17.61
CA PRO A 34 -1.50 -0.65 -17.58
C PRO A 34 -2.45 -0.93 -16.41
N ILE A 35 -2.81 0.10 -15.63
CA ILE A 35 -3.61 -0.08 -14.43
C ILE A 35 -4.95 -0.78 -14.73
N GLU A 36 -5.59 -0.49 -15.86
CA GLU A 36 -6.84 -1.14 -16.24
C GLU A 36 -6.65 -2.64 -16.49
N GLU A 37 -5.57 -3.04 -17.16
CA GLU A 37 -5.22 -4.44 -17.39
C GLU A 37 -4.87 -5.12 -16.07
N PHE A 38 -4.07 -4.46 -15.22
CA PHE A 38 -3.73 -4.97 -13.89
C PHE A 38 -4.98 -5.26 -13.06
N LEU A 39 -5.93 -4.31 -13.02
CA LEU A 39 -7.18 -4.48 -12.28
C LEU A 39 -8.08 -5.55 -12.91
N GLN A 40 -8.00 -5.78 -14.21
CA GLN A 40 -8.76 -6.84 -14.85
C GLN A 40 -8.19 -8.23 -14.52
N GLU A 41 -6.86 -8.35 -14.51
CA GLU A 41 -6.17 -9.63 -14.32
C GLU A 41 -6.11 -10.02 -12.84
N PHE A 42 -5.79 -9.08 -11.96
CA PHE A 42 -5.43 -9.37 -10.56
C PHE A 42 -6.49 -8.97 -9.54
N LEU A 43 -7.50 -8.18 -9.92
CA LEU A 43 -8.53 -7.72 -9.00
C LEU A 43 -9.88 -8.35 -9.32
N PRO A 44 -10.37 -9.30 -8.50
CA PRO A 44 -11.63 -9.99 -8.75
C PRO A 44 -12.77 -9.00 -8.96
N SER A 45 -13.52 -9.17 -10.06
CA SER A 45 -14.71 -8.36 -10.31
C SER A 45 -15.76 -8.67 -9.24
N LEU A 46 -16.23 -7.65 -8.55
CA LEU A 46 -17.29 -7.79 -7.57
C LEU A 46 -18.61 -7.32 -8.17
N ASP A 47 -19.69 -8.07 -7.94
CA ASP A 47 -21.06 -7.67 -8.28
C ASP A 47 -21.60 -6.69 -7.24
N LYS A 48 -20.85 -5.62 -6.99
CA LYS A 48 -21.20 -4.53 -6.06
C LYS A 48 -21.13 -3.20 -6.80
N PRO A 49 -22.15 -2.33 -6.68
CA PRO A 49 -22.12 -1.02 -7.31
C PRO A 49 -20.94 -0.22 -6.75
N LEU A 50 -20.19 0.43 -7.64
CA LEU A 50 -19.13 1.35 -7.23
C LEU A 50 -19.72 2.52 -6.43
N PRO A 51 -18.96 3.06 -5.47
CA PRO A 51 -19.41 4.22 -4.71
C PRO A 51 -19.45 5.46 -5.61
N THR A 52 -20.21 6.48 -5.19
CA THR A 52 -20.24 7.75 -5.92
C THR A 52 -18.87 8.43 -5.82
N VAL A 53 -18.33 8.82 -6.98
CA VAL A 53 -16.99 9.42 -7.08
C VAL A 53 -17.10 10.94 -7.16
N SER A 54 -16.66 11.64 -6.11
CA SER A 54 -16.59 13.11 -6.10
C SER A 54 -15.23 13.62 -6.57
N HIS A 55 -15.14 13.96 -7.85
CA HIS A 55 -13.92 14.49 -8.47
C HIS A 55 -13.40 15.74 -7.73
N ASN A 56 -14.31 16.63 -7.34
CA ASN A 56 -13.97 17.88 -6.66
C ASN A 56 -13.27 17.66 -5.30
N LYS A 57 -13.65 16.62 -4.55
CA LYS A 57 -13.03 16.35 -3.24
C LYS A 57 -11.56 15.95 -3.40
N LEU A 58 -11.26 15.02 -4.30
CA LEU A 58 -9.88 14.59 -4.54
C LEU A 58 -9.04 15.66 -5.23
N GLN A 59 -9.62 16.47 -6.12
CA GLN A 59 -8.93 17.61 -6.70
C GLN A 59 -8.53 18.63 -5.63
N ARG A 60 -9.42 18.94 -4.68
CA ARG A 60 -9.11 19.81 -3.54
C ARG A 60 -8.01 19.22 -2.68
N ALA A 61 -8.10 17.94 -2.34
CA ALA A 61 -7.05 17.25 -1.58
C ALA A 61 -5.68 17.36 -2.28
N ALA A 62 -5.61 17.14 -3.59
CA ALA A 62 -4.36 17.22 -4.35
C ALA A 62 -3.73 18.63 -4.34
N MET A 63 -4.54 19.69 -4.24
CA MET A 63 -4.10 21.08 -4.20
C MET A 63 -3.57 21.52 -2.83
N GLU A 64 -3.76 20.71 -1.77
CA GLU A 64 -3.30 21.06 -0.43
C GLU A 64 -1.77 21.19 -0.36
N HIS A 65 -1.32 22.34 0.17
CA HIS A 65 0.09 22.67 0.29
C HIS A 65 0.78 21.88 1.41
N SER A 66 0.10 21.72 2.54
CA SER A 66 0.58 20.90 3.65
C SER A 66 0.39 19.41 3.35
N LYS A 67 1.40 18.60 3.67
CA LYS A 67 1.31 17.14 3.58
C LYS A 67 0.21 16.59 4.50
N ALA A 68 0.10 17.12 5.72
CA ALA A 68 -0.90 16.67 6.69
C ALA A 68 -2.32 16.99 6.21
N LEU A 69 -2.57 18.25 5.81
CA LEU A 69 -3.88 18.67 5.29
C LEU A 69 -4.27 17.89 4.02
N ARG A 70 -3.31 17.59 3.15
CA ARG A 70 -3.54 16.72 1.99
C ARG A 70 -4.07 15.36 2.39
N CYS A 71 -3.43 14.74 3.38
CA CYS A 71 -3.82 13.41 3.86
C CYS A 71 -5.21 13.46 4.48
N ASP A 72 -5.51 14.47 5.31
CA ASP A 72 -6.84 14.62 5.93
C ASP A 72 -7.94 14.85 4.88
N SER A 73 -7.71 15.77 3.93
CA SER A 73 -8.64 16.02 2.82
C SER A 73 -8.82 14.80 1.92
N PHE A 74 -7.76 14.02 1.71
CA PHE A 74 -7.82 12.76 0.97
C PHE A 74 -8.66 11.71 1.72
N ILE A 75 -8.43 11.54 3.02
CA ILE A 75 -9.19 10.60 3.87
C ILE A 75 -10.68 10.94 3.84
N ASP A 76 -11.05 12.21 3.96
CA ASP A 76 -12.47 12.62 3.85
C ASP A 76 -13.07 12.32 2.46
N ALA A 77 -12.26 12.41 1.41
CA ALA A 77 -12.72 12.15 0.05
C ALA A 77 -13.00 10.66 -0.20
N ILE A 78 -12.25 9.75 0.43
CA ILE A 78 -12.34 8.31 0.18
C ILE A 78 -13.16 7.55 1.23
N LYS A 79 -13.56 8.17 2.35
CA LYS A 79 -14.20 7.47 3.49
C LYS A 79 -15.40 6.60 3.13
N ASP A 80 -16.18 7.01 2.13
CA ASP A 80 -17.38 6.28 1.68
C ASP A 80 -17.03 5.07 0.78
N TRP A 81 -15.76 4.97 0.35
CA TRP A 81 -15.27 3.89 -0.52
C TRP A 81 -14.67 2.73 0.29
N ILE A 82 -14.46 2.93 1.58
CA ILE A 82 -13.79 2.00 2.47
C ILE A 82 -14.63 1.68 3.73
N PRO A 83 -15.90 1.25 3.61
CA PRO A 83 -16.77 1.08 4.78
C PRO A 83 -16.30 0.05 5.82
N ASN A 84 -15.39 -0.87 5.44
CA ASN A 84 -14.82 -1.88 6.34
C ASN A 84 -13.40 -1.53 6.80
N LEU A 85 -12.81 -0.44 6.29
CA LEU A 85 -11.49 0.02 6.69
C LEU A 85 -11.58 1.44 7.26
N ARG A 86 -10.57 1.82 8.03
CA ARG A 86 -10.42 3.18 8.52
C ARG A 86 -9.05 3.71 8.14
N ALA A 87 -9.07 4.82 7.40
CA ALA A 87 -7.86 5.52 7.01
C ALA A 87 -7.41 6.49 8.10
N ILE A 88 -6.11 6.50 8.39
CA ILE A 88 -5.45 7.31 9.41
C ILE A 88 -4.29 8.06 8.78
N ASN A 89 -4.20 9.36 9.08
CA ASN A 89 -3.10 10.20 8.66
C ASN A 89 -1.85 9.88 9.47
N THR A 90 -0.87 9.25 8.83
CA THR A 90 0.42 8.86 9.42
C THR A 90 1.57 9.71 8.90
N SER A 91 1.27 10.71 8.06
CA SER A 91 2.25 11.53 7.33
C SER A 91 3.25 12.30 8.20
N GLN A 92 2.91 12.53 9.48
CA GLN A 92 3.76 13.22 10.47
C GLN A 92 4.41 12.27 11.50
N LYS A 93 3.98 11.01 11.56
CA LYS A 93 4.30 10.06 12.63
C LYS A 93 4.80 8.70 12.10
N GLY A 94 5.59 8.71 11.04
CA GLY A 94 6.19 7.48 10.52
C GLY A 94 7.47 7.10 11.26
N ASP A 95 7.71 5.79 11.38
CA ASP A 95 8.95 5.20 11.89
C ASP A 95 10.14 5.53 10.95
N GLN A 96 11.38 5.44 11.44
CA GLN A 96 12.53 6.10 10.83
C GLN A 96 12.87 5.65 9.39
N ASP A 97 12.45 4.45 8.96
CA ASP A 97 12.90 3.83 7.72
C ASP A 97 11.85 3.76 6.59
N SER A 98 10.55 3.80 6.90
CA SER A 98 9.45 3.80 5.92
C SER A 98 8.26 4.59 6.45
N LYS A 99 7.94 5.74 5.86
CA LYS A 99 6.86 6.61 6.34
C LYS A 99 5.67 6.58 5.40
N PRO A 100 4.63 5.77 5.69
CA PRO A 100 3.35 5.93 5.02
C PRO A 100 2.81 7.33 5.28
N ASP A 101 2.04 7.81 4.31
CA ASP A 101 1.32 9.07 4.47
C ASP A 101 -0.08 8.83 5.04
N VAL A 102 -0.71 7.74 4.61
CA VAL A 102 -2.00 7.27 5.11
C VAL A 102 -1.93 5.76 5.30
N CYS A 103 -2.37 5.28 6.46
CA CYS A 103 -2.53 3.86 6.75
C CYS A 103 -4.02 3.52 6.82
N LEU A 104 -4.41 2.35 6.32
CA LEU A 104 -5.75 1.79 6.39
C LEU A 104 -5.72 0.56 7.29
N TYR A 105 -6.64 0.54 8.25
CA TYR A 105 -6.80 -0.52 9.24
C TYR A 105 -8.19 -1.13 9.14
N ASP A 106 -8.33 -2.39 9.53
CA ASP A 106 -9.64 -3.01 9.73
C ASP A 106 -10.48 -2.19 10.72
N SER A 107 -11.64 -1.71 10.27
CA SER A 107 -12.53 -0.85 11.07
C SER A 107 -13.18 -1.56 12.26
N SER A 108 -13.19 -2.89 12.27
CA SER A 108 -13.74 -3.69 13.37
C SER A 108 -12.78 -3.83 14.56
N LYS A 109 -11.50 -3.48 14.37
CA LYS A 109 -10.45 -3.58 15.39
C LYS A 109 -10.14 -2.20 15.97
N ASP A 110 -9.49 -2.19 17.14
CA ASP A 110 -8.98 -0.95 17.72
C ASP A 110 -8.03 -0.24 16.74
N ILE A 111 -8.02 1.07 16.71
CA ILE A 111 -7.22 1.78 15.71
C ILE A 111 -5.96 2.31 16.38
N PRO A 112 -4.77 2.00 15.84
CA PRO A 112 -3.52 2.54 16.33
C PRO A 112 -3.50 4.06 16.35
N LEU A 113 -2.84 4.65 17.35
CA LEU A 113 -2.60 6.11 17.42
C LEU A 113 -1.52 6.57 16.43
N ASP A 114 -0.63 5.65 16.05
CA ASP A 114 0.54 5.83 15.19
C ASP A 114 0.59 4.69 14.15
N ALA A 115 1.51 4.74 13.19
CA ALA A 115 1.63 3.70 12.18
C ALA A 115 2.05 2.35 12.81
N ASP A 116 1.11 1.40 12.86
CA ASP A 116 1.37 0.02 13.30
C ASP A 116 1.33 -0.92 12.08
N PHE A 117 2.48 -1.47 11.72
CA PHE A 117 2.63 -2.35 10.57
C PHE A 117 2.09 -3.76 10.81
N ASN A 118 2.02 -4.20 12.06
CA ASN A 118 1.50 -5.54 12.39
C ASN A 118 -0.01 -5.63 12.21
N ARG A 119 -0.68 -4.48 12.09
CA ARG A 119 -2.14 -4.37 12.00
C ARG A 119 -2.59 -3.73 10.69
N LEU A 120 -1.64 -3.33 9.85
CA LEU A 120 -1.87 -2.59 8.62
C LEU A 120 -2.53 -3.50 7.58
N GLU A 121 -3.62 -3.03 6.98
CA GLU A 121 -4.22 -3.70 5.83
C GLU A 121 -3.63 -3.12 4.54
N LEU A 122 -3.62 -1.79 4.41
CA LEU A 122 -3.06 -1.09 3.26
C LEU A 122 -2.42 0.23 3.69
N TRP A 123 -1.35 0.65 3.04
CA TRP A 123 -0.81 2.01 3.18
C TRP A 123 -0.65 2.72 1.85
N ILE A 124 -0.58 4.04 1.96
CA ILE A 124 -0.59 4.99 0.87
C ILE A 124 0.59 5.94 1.05
N VAL A 125 1.32 6.18 -0.03
CA VAL A 125 2.40 7.16 -0.09
C VAL A 125 2.16 8.11 -1.26
N PHE A 126 2.10 9.41 -0.98
CA PHE A 126 2.01 10.44 -2.00
C PHE A 126 3.43 10.79 -2.49
N LYS A 127 3.76 10.44 -3.72
CA LYS A 127 5.00 10.88 -4.37
C LYS A 127 4.73 12.10 -5.28
N ARG A 128 5.64 13.08 -5.22
CA ARG A 128 5.61 14.29 -6.06
C ARG A 128 6.82 14.33 -7.00
N GLY A 129 6.57 14.48 -8.29
CA GLY A 129 7.61 14.70 -9.31
C GLY A 129 8.05 13.42 -10.00
N SER A 130 8.48 13.56 -11.25
CA SER A 130 8.84 12.46 -12.15
C SER A 130 10.02 11.63 -11.68
N GLN A 131 10.84 12.17 -10.78
CA GLN A 131 12.00 11.48 -10.22
C GLN A 131 11.63 10.27 -9.34
N HIS A 132 10.35 10.10 -8.99
CA HIS A 132 9.84 8.96 -8.22
C HIS A 132 9.04 7.96 -9.06
N ILE A 133 8.99 8.12 -10.38
CA ILE A 133 8.38 7.14 -11.27
C ILE A 133 9.36 5.97 -11.40
N ALA A 134 8.97 4.81 -10.86
CA ALA A 134 9.82 3.61 -10.81
C ALA A 134 10.06 2.98 -12.19
N PHE A 135 9.20 3.29 -13.17
CA PHE A 135 9.26 2.75 -14.52
C PHE A 135 9.48 3.85 -15.56
N GLN A 136 10.26 3.55 -16.60
CA GLN A 136 10.40 4.42 -17.76
C GLN A 136 9.46 3.91 -18.84
N ASP A 137 8.66 4.81 -19.41
CA ASP A 137 7.78 4.45 -20.51
C ASP A 137 8.60 3.98 -21.73
N PRO A 138 8.10 2.98 -22.50
CA PRO A 138 8.78 2.52 -23.69
C PRO A 138 8.84 3.63 -24.74
N LYS A 139 10.06 3.95 -25.20
CA LYS A 139 10.33 5.06 -26.14
C LYS A 139 9.64 4.94 -27.50
N GLU A 140 9.14 3.77 -27.84
CA GLU A 140 8.49 3.46 -29.12
C GLU A 140 7.05 2.98 -28.85
N PRO A 141 6.04 3.52 -29.54
CA PRO A 141 4.66 3.06 -29.43
C PRO A 141 4.55 1.60 -29.92
N SER A 142 3.98 0.71 -29.09
CA SER A 142 3.60 -0.64 -29.54
C SER A 142 2.24 -0.62 -30.23
N SER A 143 2.10 -1.39 -31.31
CA SER A 143 0.94 -1.34 -32.21
C SER A 143 -0.40 -1.80 -31.59
N THR A 144 -0.38 -2.37 -30.39
CA THR A 144 -1.56 -2.98 -29.76
C THR A 144 -2.07 -2.26 -28.51
N THR A 145 -1.27 -1.43 -27.83
CA THR A 145 -1.70 -0.88 -26.50
C THR A 145 -1.34 0.59 -26.24
N ILE A 146 -0.28 1.16 -26.85
CA ILE A 146 0.22 2.51 -26.48
C ILE A 146 0.26 3.44 -27.70
N LYS A 147 -0.72 4.33 -27.82
CA LYS A 147 -0.85 5.25 -28.98
C LYS A 147 0.20 6.37 -29.05
N SER A 148 0.95 6.63 -27.96
CA SER A 148 1.88 7.78 -27.88
C SER A 148 3.26 7.49 -27.26
N GLY A 149 3.64 6.22 -27.06
CA GLY A 149 4.93 5.87 -26.45
C GLY A 149 5.11 6.33 -24.99
N ALA A 150 4.03 6.68 -24.29
CA ALA A 150 4.05 7.07 -22.90
C ALA A 150 2.77 6.60 -22.17
N PHE A 151 2.91 5.96 -21.02
CA PHE A 151 1.83 5.62 -20.09
C PHE A 151 1.41 6.84 -19.26
N ILE A 152 2.35 7.77 -18.99
CA ILE A 152 2.07 9.03 -18.30
C ILE A 152 2.34 10.19 -19.28
N PRO A 153 1.40 11.11 -19.49
CA PRO A 153 1.66 12.30 -20.32
C PRO A 153 2.89 13.05 -19.80
N GLU A 154 3.82 13.45 -20.68
CA GLU A 154 5.02 14.24 -20.35
C GLU A 154 4.68 15.72 -20.00
N THR A 155 3.70 15.94 -19.15
CA THR A 155 3.32 17.26 -18.65
C THR A 155 3.76 17.38 -17.20
N LYS A 156 4.23 18.56 -16.78
CA LYS A 156 4.62 18.83 -15.38
C LYS A 156 3.54 18.38 -14.38
N ALA A 157 2.28 18.69 -14.67
CA ALA A 157 1.15 18.30 -13.83
C ALA A 157 0.95 16.78 -13.72
N ALA A 158 1.28 16.02 -14.78
CA ALA A 158 1.12 14.57 -14.77
C ALA A 158 2.19 13.82 -13.97
N GLN A 159 3.37 14.42 -13.87
CA GLN A 159 4.50 13.89 -13.12
C GLN A 159 4.42 14.22 -11.61
N GLU A 160 3.48 15.08 -11.19
CA GLU A 160 3.41 15.61 -9.82
C GLU A 160 2.61 14.74 -8.83
N THR A 161 1.92 13.68 -9.26
CA THR A 161 1.15 12.79 -8.36
C THR A 161 1.03 11.36 -8.91
N CYS A 162 2.07 10.55 -8.68
CA CYS A 162 2.08 9.12 -8.95
C CYS A 162 1.97 8.33 -7.65
N TRP A 163 1.19 7.25 -7.69
CA TRP A 163 0.93 6.39 -6.53
C TRP A 163 1.65 5.06 -6.69
N LEU A 164 2.20 4.58 -5.57
CA LEU A 164 2.51 3.17 -5.35
C LEU A 164 1.56 2.72 -4.23
N LEU A 165 0.59 1.87 -4.56
CA LEU A 165 -0.06 1.03 -3.56
C LEU A 165 0.98 -0.04 -3.22
N LEU A 166 1.46 -0.05 -1.98
CA LEU A 166 2.39 -1.05 -1.51
C LEU A 166 1.59 -1.94 -0.55
N ASP A 167 1.61 -3.25 -0.75
CA ASP A 167 1.13 -4.21 0.24
C ASP A 167 2.29 -4.55 1.21
N TYR A 168 1.98 -5.11 2.38
CA TYR A 168 2.93 -5.61 3.38
C TYR A 168 3.88 -6.67 2.78
N ALA A 169 3.44 -7.42 1.76
CA ALA A 169 4.22 -8.47 1.09
C ALA A 169 4.82 -8.08 -0.27
N GLY A 170 4.49 -6.91 -0.85
CA GLY A 170 4.98 -6.54 -2.18
C GLY A 170 4.36 -5.28 -2.77
N ALA A 171 5.07 -4.62 -3.70
CA ALA A 171 4.56 -3.46 -4.40
C ALA A 171 3.47 -3.85 -5.43
N ILE A 172 2.37 -3.11 -5.52
CA ILE A 172 1.46 -3.21 -6.67
C ILE A 172 2.18 -2.63 -7.89
N VAL A 173 2.47 -3.48 -8.86
CA VAL A 173 3.26 -3.16 -10.07
C VAL A 173 2.33 -2.72 -11.20
N SER A 174 1.60 -1.62 -11.00
CA SER A 174 0.81 -0.98 -12.06
C SER A 174 1.51 0.26 -12.61
N SER A 175 1.01 0.77 -13.73
CA SER A 175 1.39 2.10 -14.19
C SER A 175 0.84 3.12 -13.19
N ALA A 176 1.61 4.18 -12.97
CA ALA A 176 1.17 5.19 -12.05
C ALA A 176 0.16 6.13 -12.74
N PHE A 177 -0.88 6.53 -12.01
CA PHE A 177 -1.94 7.39 -12.51
C PHE A 177 -2.23 8.54 -11.53
N GLN A 178 -2.86 9.60 -12.05
CA GLN A 178 -3.25 10.76 -11.24
C GLN A 178 -4.63 10.54 -10.64
N TYR A 179 -4.69 10.12 -9.38
CA TYR A 179 -5.93 9.86 -8.65
C TYR A 179 -6.97 11.00 -8.66
N HIS A 180 -6.54 12.26 -8.78
CA HIS A 180 -7.45 13.40 -8.82
C HIS A 180 -8.01 13.68 -10.23
N LYS A 181 -7.36 13.15 -11.28
CA LYS A 181 -7.85 13.18 -12.66
C LYS A 181 -8.64 11.93 -13.03
N HIS A 182 -8.28 10.80 -12.41
CA HIS A 182 -8.91 9.49 -12.60
C HIS A 182 -9.36 8.89 -11.26
N PRO A 183 -10.25 9.58 -10.52
CA PRO A 183 -10.71 9.12 -9.21
C PRO A 183 -11.51 7.82 -9.28
N GLU A 184 -12.08 7.49 -10.43
CA GLU A 184 -12.76 6.22 -10.72
C GLU A 184 -11.85 5.00 -10.58
N ILE A 185 -10.58 5.12 -10.97
CA ILE A 185 -9.60 4.03 -10.88
C ILE A 185 -9.29 3.76 -9.41
N LEU A 186 -9.00 4.83 -8.65
CA LEU A 186 -8.72 4.72 -7.22
C LEU A 186 -9.94 4.22 -6.44
N ALA A 187 -11.13 4.73 -6.74
CA ALA A 187 -12.37 4.29 -6.12
C ALA A 187 -12.61 2.80 -6.38
N LYS A 188 -12.41 2.34 -7.61
CA LYS A 188 -12.53 0.93 -7.97
C LYS A 188 -11.56 0.05 -7.17
N VAL A 189 -10.29 0.43 -7.11
CA VAL A 189 -9.27 -0.28 -6.30
C VAL A 189 -9.71 -0.37 -4.84
N LEU A 190 -9.92 0.78 -4.19
CA LEU A 190 -10.21 0.81 -2.74
C LEU A 190 -11.54 0.12 -2.42
N TRP A 191 -12.55 0.28 -3.26
CA TRP A 191 -13.85 -0.38 -3.08
C TRP A 191 -13.73 -1.89 -3.22
N GLN A 192 -13.02 -2.39 -4.23
CA GLN A 192 -12.84 -3.83 -4.41
C GLN A 192 -12.03 -4.42 -3.26
N PHE A 193 -10.86 -3.83 -2.93
CA PHE A 193 -10.07 -4.26 -1.77
C PHE A 193 -10.90 -4.30 -0.50
N ASN A 194 -11.62 -3.24 -0.16
CA ASN A 194 -12.47 -3.20 1.04
C ASN A 194 -13.48 -4.37 1.16
N HIS A 195 -13.81 -5.04 0.05
CA HIS A 195 -14.79 -6.12 -0.01
C HIS A 195 -14.23 -7.50 -0.33
N LEU A 196 -12.93 -7.60 -0.65
CA LEU A 196 -12.28 -8.89 -0.84
C LEU A 196 -12.20 -9.65 0.49
N SER A 197 -12.21 -10.99 0.41
CA SER A 197 -11.97 -11.83 1.59
C SER A 197 -10.50 -11.76 1.99
N ALA A 198 -10.16 -12.15 3.24
CA ALA A 198 -8.76 -12.20 3.67
C ALA A 198 -7.90 -13.04 2.71
N LYS A 199 -8.42 -14.16 2.21
CA LYS A 199 -7.73 -14.99 1.22
C LYS A 199 -7.48 -14.26 -0.11
N ASP A 200 -8.47 -13.53 -0.61
CA ASP A 200 -8.34 -12.80 -1.88
C ASP A 200 -7.48 -11.54 -1.73
N TRP A 201 -7.31 -11.04 -0.51
CA TRP A 201 -6.27 -10.07 -0.14
C TRP A 201 -4.86 -10.67 -0.16
N GLY A 202 -4.74 -12.00 -0.25
CA GLY A 202 -3.45 -12.69 -0.15
C GLY A 202 -3.05 -13.04 1.29
N HIS A 203 -3.93 -12.85 2.28
CA HIS A 203 -3.66 -13.34 3.63
C HIS A 203 -3.65 -14.87 3.62
N ASP A 204 -2.65 -15.44 4.28
CA ASP A 204 -2.61 -16.87 4.52
C ASP A 204 -3.65 -17.25 5.59
N THR A 205 -4.83 -17.68 5.13
CA THR A 205 -5.91 -18.12 6.01
C THR A 205 -5.68 -19.49 6.63
N SER A 206 -4.58 -20.18 6.30
CA SER A 206 -4.20 -21.42 6.97
C SER A 206 -3.57 -21.17 8.34
N VAL A 207 -3.10 -19.95 8.61
CA VAL A 207 -2.51 -19.57 9.89
C VAL A 207 -3.47 -18.68 10.67
N CYS A 208 -3.84 -19.05 11.89
CA CYS A 208 -4.73 -18.25 12.72
C CYS A 208 -4.31 -18.22 14.19
N PRO A 209 -4.66 -17.16 14.94
CA PRO A 209 -4.48 -17.16 16.39
C PRO A 209 -5.16 -18.35 17.06
N VAL A 210 -4.41 -19.08 17.88
CA VAL A 210 -4.97 -20.21 18.62
C VAL A 210 -5.68 -19.70 19.87
N VAL A 211 -6.88 -20.22 20.15
CA VAL A 211 -7.60 -19.95 21.41
C VAL A 211 -7.45 -21.19 22.30
N LEU A 212 -6.48 -21.15 23.20
CA LEU A 212 -6.21 -22.21 24.17
C LEU A 212 -6.65 -21.78 25.57
N GLN A 213 -6.97 -22.76 26.44
CA GLN A 213 -7.13 -22.48 27.87
C GLN A 213 -5.78 -21.98 28.45
N PRO A 214 -5.78 -21.09 29.46
CA PRO A 214 -4.56 -20.43 29.93
C PRO A 214 -3.45 -21.38 30.40
N ASP A 215 -3.82 -22.49 31.03
CA ASP A 215 -2.92 -23.55 31.49
C ASP A 215 -2.30 -24.31 30.31
N VAL A 216 -3.09 -24.64 29.28
CA VAL A 216 -2.61 -25.27 28.05
C VAL A 216 -1.69 -24.32 27.28
N ALA A 217 -2.08 -23.05 27.15
CA ALA A 217 -1.27 -22.03 26.48
C ALA A 217 0.09 -21.85 27.15
N LYS A 218 0.12 -21.83 28.49
CA LYS A 218 1.35 -21.77 29.27
C LYS A 218 2.24 -22.98 29.01
N SER A 219 1.67 -24.19 29.05
CA SER A 219 2.44 -25.43 28.79
C SER A 219 3.01 -25.49 27.38
N VAL A 220 2.26 -25.01 26.37
CA VAL A 220 2.72 -24.93 24.98
C VAL A 220 3.86 -23.92 24.85
N ARG A 221 3.71 -22.72 25.45
CA ARG A 221 4.77 -21.70 25.47
C ARG A 221 6.06 -22.21 26.10
N GLU A 222 5.97 -22.84 27.26
CA GLU A 222 7.13 -23.44 27.94
C GLU A 222 7.80 -24.52 27.09
N SER A 223 7.01 -25.33 26.38
CA SER A 223 7.54 -26.41 25.53
C SER A 223 8.24 -25.90 24.26
N LEU A 224 7.78 -24.75 23.74
CA LEU A 224 8.29 -24.16 22.50
C LEU A 224 9.28 -23.00 22.75
N ASP A 225 9.56 -22.67 24.01
CA ASP A 225 10.39 -21.53 24.43
C ASP A 225 9.88 -20.18 23.87
N ILE A 226 8.56 -20.00 23.86
CA ILE A 226 7.88 -18.80 23.34
C ILE A 226 7.51 -17.88 24.52
N PRO A 227 7.88 -16.58 24.49
CA PRO A 227 7.53 -15.65 25.55
C PRO A 227 6.03 -15.34 25.58
N ASP A 228 5.51 -14.97 26.75
CA ASP A 228 4.08 -14.64 26.93
C ASP A 228 3.61 -13.46 26.08
N THR A 229 4.54 -12.61 25.62
CA THR A 229 4.28 -11.48 24.73
C THR A 229 3.99 -11.90 23.29
N GLU A 230 4.34 -13.13 22.91
CA GLU A 230 4.12 -13.63 21.55
C GLU A 230 2.78 -14.34 21.41
N GLN A 231 2.15 -14.09 20.26
CA GLN A 231 0.90 -14.70 19.87
C GLN A 231 1.17 -16.13 19.40
N LEU A 232 0.47 -17.09 20.01
CA LEU A 232 0.47 -18.46 19.53
C LEU A 232 -0.44 -18.57 18.30
N LEU A 233 0.08 -19.20 17.25
CA LEU A 233 -0.62 -19.42 15.99
C LEU A 233 -0.79 -20.94 15.77
N ASP A 234 -1.88 -21.32 15.13
CA ASP A 234 -2.15 -22.68 14.67
C ASP A 234 -2.19 -22.72 13.13
N ILE A 235 -1.83 -23.87 12.56
CA ILE A 235 -1.87 -24.12 11.11
C ILE A 235 -3.02 -25.09 10.82
N ILE A 236 -4.07 -24.58 10.22
CA ILE A 236 -5.19 -25.37 9.73
C ILE A 236 -4.80 -25.98 8.39
N TYR A 237 -4.43 -27.26 8.39
CA TYR A 237 -4.31 -28.02 7.15
C TYR A 237 -5.69 -28.23 6.54
N LEU A 238 -5.97 -27.52 5.44
CA LEU A 238 -7.13 -27.78 4.60
C LEU A 238 -6.88 -29.10 3.84
N GLY A 239 -7.48 -30.20 4.33
CA GLY A 239 -7.44 -31.52 3.70
C GLY A 239 -8.27 -31.62 2.43
#